data_AF-A0A1Q8ZHL3-F1
#
_entry.id   AF-A0A1Q8ZHL3-F1
#
_cell.length_a   1.000
_cell.length_b   1.000
_cell.length_c   1.000
_cell.angle_alpha   90.00
_cell.angle_beta   90.00
_cell.angle_gamma   90.00
#
_symmetry.space_group_name_H-M   'P 1'
#
loop_
_entity.id
_entity.type
_entity.pdbx_description
1 polymer ?
#
loop_
_entity_poly.entity_id
_entity_poly.type
_entity_poly.pdbx_seq_one_letter_code
_entity_poly.pdbx_strand_id
1 'polypeptide(L)' 'MQNLNQGTSFYSIYQGKRVIQLRAGCDDYPELRIISTSRSYESAYHVAKVTAEFRNVPFENLVPLELLEPETGLKTGST' A
#
# COMPACT_ATOMS: atom_id res chain seq x y z
N MET A 1 15.93 2.25 -14.40
CA MET A 1 14.68 2.21 -15.18
C MET A 1 13.72 1.28 -14.44
N GLN A 2 12.71 1.81 -13.76
CA GLN A 2 11.69 0.98 -13.11
C GLN A 2 10.54 0.74 -14.10
N ASN A 3 10.20 -0.53 -14.31
CA ASN A 3 9.11 -0.97 -15.18
C ASN A 3 7.77 -0.60 -14.54
N LEU A 4 7.12 0.42 -15.10
CA LEU A 4 5.87 1.04 -14.64
C LEU A 4 4.59 0.26 -15.07
N ASN A 5 4.67 -1.04 -15.34
CA ASN A 5 3.56 -1.75 -16.01
C ASN A 5 3.22 -3.15 -15.46
N GLN A 6 3.52 -3.41 -14.18
CA GLN A 6 3.04 -4.61 -13.51
C GLN A 6 2.28 -4.18 -12.25
N GLY A 7 0.98 -4.51 -12.19
CA GLY A 7 0.16 -4.34 -11.00
C GLY A 7 0.93 -4.87 -9.79
N THR A 8 0.96 -4.09 -8.73
CA THR A 8 1.78 -4.45 -7.57
C THR A 8 1.19 -5.69 -6.90
N SER A 9 1.98 -6.75 -6.75
CA SER A 9 1.50 -8.03 -6.23
C SER A 9 1.24 -8.04 -4.72
N PHE A 10 1.78 -7.07 -3.97
CA PHE A 10 1.57 -6.91 -2.54
C PHE A 10 1.93 -5.49 -2.06
N TYR A 11 1.45 -5.14 -0.88
CA TYR A 11 1.64 -3.86 -0.23
C TYR A 11 2.44 -4.05 1.07
N SER A 12 3.35 -3.13 1.35
CA SER A 12 4.17 -3.15 2.56
C SER A 12 3.86 -1.97 3.46
N ILE A 13 3.81 -2.26 4.76
CA ILE A 13 3.61 -1.27 5.81
C ILE A 13 4.97 -1.04 6.47
N TYR A 14 5.47 0.18 6.33
CA TYR A 14 6.74 0.63 6.87
C TYR A 14 6.52 1.48 8.11
N GLN A 15 7.39 1.28 9.09
CA GLN A 15 7.49 2.08 10.30
C GLN A 15 8.76 2.94 10.22
N GLY A 16 8.57 4.25 10.14
CA GLY A 16 9.63 5.24 10.36
C GLY A 16 9.67 5.71 11.81
N LYS A 17 10.57 6.67 12.10
CA LYS A 17 10.71 7.25 13.46
C LYS A 17 9.45 7.97 13.95
N ARG A 18 8.68 8.58 13.03
CA ARG A 18 7.53 9.43 13.34
C ARG A 18 6.38 9.26 12.34
N VAL A 19 6.31 8.12 11.65
CA VAL A 19 5.33 7.90 10.59
C VAL A 19 5.12 6.41 10.35
N ILE A 20 3.90 6.04 9.97
CA ILE A 20 3.61 4.76 9.32
C ILE A 20 3.31 5.03 7.84
N GLN A 21 3.99 4.31 6.95
CA GLN A 21 3.81 4.46 5.51
C GLN A 21 3.27 3.19 4.91
N LEU A 22 2.28 3.31 4.03
CA LEU A 22 1.83 2.24 3.16
C LEU A 22 2.41 2.46 1.76
N ARG A 23 3.07 1.43 1.21
CA ARG A 23 3.70 1.46 -0.11
C ARG A 23 3.36 0.21 -0.91
N ALA A 24 3.39 0.35 -2.22
CA ALA A 24 3.35 -0.77 -3.15
C ALA A 24 4.71 -1.48 -3.18
N GLY A 25 4.72 -2.81 -3.14
CA GLY A 25 5.93 -3.62 -3.20
C GLY A 25 6.76 -3.52 -1.92
N CYS A 26 8.06 -3.82 -2.03
CA CYS A 26 9.00 -3.80 -0.92
C CYS A 26 10.36 -3.32 -1.42
N ASP A 27 10.60 -2.01 -1.39
CA ASP A 27 11.93 -1.48 -1.61
C ASP A 27 12.71 -1.42 -0.28
N ASP A 28 14.04 -1.45 -0.39
CA ASP A 28 14.94 -1.30 0.74
C ASP A 28 15.13 0.18 1.06
N TYR A 29 14.53 0.63 2.16
CA TYR A 29 14.64 1.99 2.68
C TYR A 29 15.40 1.95 4.02
N PRO A 30 16.65 2.45 4.08
CA PRO A 30 17.52 2.32 5.27
C PRO A 30 16.91 2.89 6.55
N GLU A 31 16.06 3.90 6.43
CA GLU A 31 15.42 4.61 7.53
C GLU A 31 14.04 4.05 7.95
N LEU A 32 13.53 3.05 7.23
CA LEU A 32 12.22 2.46 7.46
C LEU A 32 12.34 0.97 7.79
N ARG A 33 11.51 0.52 8.74
CA ARG A 33 11.39 -0.91 9.08
C ARG A 33 10.07 -1.45 8.56
N ILE A 34 10.09 -2.56 7.83
CA ILE A 34 8.86 -3.27 7.48
C ILE A 34 8.26 -3.91 8.73
N ILE A 35 6.97 -3.67 8.95
CA ILE A 35 6.23 -4.24 10.09
C ILE A 35 5.14 -5.22 9.66
N SER A 36 4.65 -5.13 8.42
CA SER A 36 3.67 -6.07 7.87
C SER A 36 3.60 -5.93 6.34
N THR A 37 3.12 -6.97 5.68
CA THR A 37 2.86 -7.01 4.23
C THR A 37 1.52 -7.68 3.96
N SER A 38 0.79 -7.26 2.93
CA SER A 38 -0.51 -7.82 2.56
C SER A 38 -0.68 -7.85 1.04
N ARG A 39 -1.42 -8.83 0.52
CA ARG A 39 -1.82 -8.84 -0.91
C ARG A 39 -3.04 -7.98 -1.20
N SER A 40 -3.83 -7.62 -0.19
CA SER A 40 -4.99 -6.72 -0.29
C SER A 40 -4.59 -5.33 0.16
N TYR A 41 -4.85 -4.33 -0.69
CA TYR A 41 -4.66 -2.91 -0.37
C TYR A 41 -5.52 -2.50 0.83
N GLU A 42 -6.80 -2.87 0.83
CA GLU A 42 -7.75 -2.50 1.89
C GLU A 42 -7.30 -3.04 3.26
N SER A 43 -6.85 -4.29 3.29
CA SER A 43 -6.30 -4.90 4.49
C SER A 43 -5.03 -4.18 4.95
N ALA A 44 -4.13 -3.87 4.02
CA ALA A 44 -2.89 -3.16 4.32
C ALA A 44 -3.15 -1.74 4.85
N TYR A 45 -4.10 -1.04 4.22
CA TYR A 45 -4.54 0.30 4.60
C TYR A 45 -5.15 0.32 5.99
N HIS A 46 -6.07 -0.61 6.28
CA HIS A 46 -6.70 -0.70 7.59
C HIS A 46 -5.66 -0.95 8.69
N VAL A 47 -4.77 -1.92 8.49
CA VAL A 47 -3.68 -2.22 9.44
C VAL A 47 -2.76 -1.02 9.63
N ALA A 48 -2.34 -0.35 8.55
CA ALA A 48 -1.44 0.80 8.62
C ALA A 48 -2.08 1.96 9.39
N LYS A 49 -3.35 2.27 9.09
CA LYS A 49 -4.11 3.33 9.75
C LYS A 49 -4.28 3.06 11.24
N VAL A 50 -4.75 1.88 11.63
CA VAL A 50 -4.91 1.48 13.04
C VAL A 50 -3.56 1.51 13.78
N THR A 51 -2.48 1.07 13.11
CA THR A 51 -1.14 1.10 13.70
C THR A 51 -0.65 2.53 13.96
N ALA A 52 -0.91 3.44 13.02
CA ALA A 52 -0.54 4.85 13.14
C ALA A 52 -1.31 5.53 14.28
N GLU A 53 -2.62 5.28 14.36
CA GLU A 53 -3.50 5.76 15.43
C GLU A 53 -3.03 5.24 16.81
N PHE A 54 -2.78 3.94 16.94
CA PHE A 54 -2.30 3.33 18.18
C PHE A 54 -0.97 3.92 18.67
N ARG A 55 -0.09 4.28 17.73
CA ARG A 55 1.22 4.87 18.02
C ARG A 55 1.20 6.40 18.12
N ASN A 56 0.06 7.02 17.85
CA ASN A 56 -0.10 8.46 17.79
C ASN A 56 0.92 9.13 16.85
N VAL A 57 1.07 8.57 15.64
CA VAL A 57 1.93 9.09 14.57
C VAL A 57 1.13 9.28 13.28
N PRO A 58 1.56 10.19 12.37
CA PRO A 58 0.99 10.31 11.04
C PRO A 58 0.98 8.99 10.26
N PHE A 59 -0.05 8.86 9.43
CA PHE A 59 -0.18 7.81 8.41
C PHE A 59 -0.05 8.43 7.02
N GLU A 60 0.81 7.86 6.18
CA GLU A 60 1.00 8.27 4.79
C GLU A 60 0.69 7.11 3.85
N ASN A 61 -0.29 7.31 2.96
CA ASN A 61 -0.56 6.39 1.87
C ASN A 61 0.19 6.84 0.61
N LEU A 62 1.21 6.09 0.23
CA LEU A 62 2.07 6.37 -0.93
C LEU A 62 1.85 5.36 -2.05
N VAL A 63 0.73 4.63 -2.02
CA VAL A 63 0.32 3.74 -3.11
C VAL A 63 -0.30 4.58 -4.23
N PRO A 64 0.27 4.57 -5.44
CA PRO A 64 -0.31 5.23 -6.62
C PRO A 64 -1.70 4.69 -6.94
N LEU A 65 -2.62 5.59 -7.33
CA LEU A 65 -4.01 5.22 -7.66
C LEU A 65 -4.09 4.28 -8.86
N GLU A 66 -3.13 4.37 -9.78
CA GLU A 66 -3.02 3.55 -10.98
C GLU A 66 -2.70 2.08 -10.67
N LEU A 67 -2.21 1.80 -9.46
CA LEU A 67 -1.87 0.46 -8.97
C LEU A 67 -2.99 -0.17 -8.14
N LEU A 68 -4.01 0.62 -7.78
CA LEU A 68 -5.22 0.09 -7.20
C LEU A 68 -6.03 -0.48 -8.36
N GLU A 69 -6.21 -1.80 -8.40
CA GLU A 69 -7.02 -2.39 -9.46
C GLU A 69 -8.39 -1.69 -9.49
N PRO A 70 -8.85 -1.22 -10.67
CA PRO A 70 -10.21 -0.77 -10.78
C PRO A 70 -11.08 -1.97 -10.44
N GLU A 71 -11.94 -1.83 -9.43
CA GLU A 71 -12.97 -2.83 -9.17
C GLU A 71 -13.63 -3.13 -10.51
N THR A 72 -13.50 -4.38 -10.94
CA THR A 72 -13.79 -4.82 -12.29
C THR A 72 -15.08 -4.18 -12.78
N GLY A 73 -14.93 -3.19 -13.67
CA GLY A 73 -16.04 -2.59 -14.38
C GLY A 73 -16.82 -3.71 -15.03
N LEU A 74 -18.06 -3.87 -14.58
CA LEU A 74 -19.08 -4.74 -15.12
C LEU A 74 -18.94 -4.76 -16.64
N LYS A 75 -18.57 -5.90 -17.24
CA LYS A 75 -18.71 -6.10 -18.68
C LYS A 75 -20.21 -6.07 -18.97
N THR A 76 -20.75 -4.90 -19.28
CA THR A 76 -22.01 -4.80 -20.01
C THR A 76 -21.73 -5.34 -21.41
N GLY A 77 -21.80 -6.65 -21.54
CA GLY A 77 -21.90 -7.32 -22.83
C GLY A 77 -23.21 -6.89 -23.48
N SER A 78 -23.15 -5.84 -24.30
CA SER A 78 -24.14 -5.61 -25.34
C SER A 78 -23.96 -6.69 -26.40
N THR A 79 -24.90 -7.64 -26.44
CA THR A 79 -25.32 -8.30 -27.69
C THR A 79 -26.81 -8.54 -27.63
#